data_AF-A0A7J5EII3-F1
#
_entry.id   AF-A0A7J5EII3-F1
#
_cell.length_a   1.000
_cell.length_b   1.000
_cell.length_c   1.000
_cell.angle_alpha   90.00
_cell.angle_beta   90.00
_cell.angle_gamma   90.00
#
_symmetry.space_group_name_H-M   'P 1'
#
loop_
_entity.id
_entity.type
_entity.pdbx_description
1 polymer ?
#
loop_
_entity_poly.entity_id
_entity_poly.type
_entity_poly.pdbx_seq_one_letter_code
_entity_poly.pdbx_strand_id
1 'polypeptide(L)'
;MSSQRTLSAAVLIVGALAAVLVAWFGSGWRSMEKEQEAILSAARADAADTAAVLADDLVAELEHLRAEESQRPYYHYQNLFHDPRGASLGWSVVPSPLAEGPTERLVATHFQIDDGGELTSPTFNREVPDNTAPRAAADLAVLAALAPVRTALVNAPDPVQVAMAQPVSLRPEADEDADEQENGAKAKPKPAPKKTAKNQALEDAKTKDAFDVDPFESDKVAMAKKRRAVKQAPEPKQQVVTLAPEAYAQNMQSNEIFVNSRAQQQSKAPPEPDPIQAQGPIPSGSGPVPQLAMEPETQQAAPPRTAPRRQASSAPAPGPASVTITINPLAWRAVTLDGKPALVAVRAVTTPDGQLTQG
;
A
#
# COMPACT_ATOMS: atom_id res chain seq x y z
N MET A 1 -44.07 80.27 -17.03
CA MET A 1 -43.17 79.47 -17.90
C MET A 1 -41.85 79.06 -17.23
N SER A 2 -41.41 79.70 -16.14
CA SER A 2 -40.18 79.31 -15.41
C SER A 2 -40.29 77.96 -14.68
N SER A 3 -41.39 77.69 -13.96
CA SER A 3 -41.56 76.46 -13.16
C SER A 3 -41.43 75.14 -13.94
N GLN A 4 -41.94 75.07 -15.18
CA GLN A 4 -41.85 73.84 -15.98
C GLN A 4 -40.41 73.52 -16.37
N ARG A 5 -39.59 74.53 -16.69
CA ARG A 5 -38.18 74.34 -17.06
C ARG A 5 -37.35 73.83 -15.88
N THR A 6 -37.63 74.34 -14.67
CA THR A 6 -36.97 73.89 -13.44
C THR A 6 -37.30 72.43 -13.13
N LEU A 7 -38.57 72.03 -13.34
CA LEU A 7 -39.01 70.66 -13.10
C LEU A 7 -38.37 69.68 -14.09
N SER A 8 -38.30 70.04 -15.38
CA SER A 8 -37.60 69.23 -16.39
C SER A 8 -36.10 69.09 -16.09
N ALA A 9 -35.43 70.17 -15.65
CA ALA A 9 -34.02 70.13 -15.30
C ALA A 9 -33.76 69.21 -14.08
N ALA A 10 -34.61 69.28 -13.05
CA ALA A 10 -34.50 68.42 -11.88
C ALA A 10 -34.65 66.93 -12.24
N VAL A 11 -35.62 66.58 -13.10
CA VAL A 11 -35.82 65.19 -13.57
C VAL A 11 -34.61 64.68 -14.35
N LEU A 12 -34.02 65.50 -15.22
CA LEU A 12 -32.84 65.11 -15.98
C LEU A 12 -31.62 64.87 -15.08
N ILE A 13 -31.41 65.71 -14.06
CA ILE A 13 -30.32 65.55 -13.10
C ILE A 13 -30.49 64.26 -12.30
N VAL A 14 -31.69 64.00 -11.79
CA VAL A 14 -31.99 62.77 -11.04
C VAL A 14 -31.82 61.54 -11.94
N GLY A 15 -32.29 61.60 -13.19
CA GLY A 15 -32.10 60.52 -14.16
C GLY A 15 -30.63 60.23 -14.47
N ALA A 16 -29.83 61.28 -14.67
CA ALA A 16 -28.38 61.14 -14.91
C ALA A 16 -27.66 60.54 -13.70
N LEU A 17 -27.97 61.00 -12.48
CA LEU A 17 -27.43 60.45 -11.23
C LEU A 17 -27.80 58.97 -11.06
N ALA A 18 -29.06 58.60 -11.31
CA ALA A 18 -29.52 57.22 -11.24
C ALA A 18 -28.76 56.33 -12.25
N ALA A 19 -28.58 56.80 -13.48
CA ALA A 19 -27.84 56.05 -14.51
C ALA A 19 -26.37 55.82 -14.10
N VAL A 20 -25.71 56.82 -13.53
CA VAL A 20 -24.32 56.69 -13.03
C VAL A 20 -24.24 55.70 -11.86
N LEU A 21 -25.18 55.75 -10.91
CA LEU A 21 -25.23 54.82 -9.79
C LEU A 21 -25.47 53.38 -10.23
N VAL A 22 -26.38 53.15 -11.19
CA VAL A 22 -26.65 51.81 -11.75
C VAL A 22 -25.43 51.30 -12.52
N ALA A 23 -24.79 52.14 -13.33
CA ALA A 23 -23.58 51.76 -14.06
C ALA A 23 -22.42 51.42 -13.10
N TRP A 24 -22.24 52.21 -12.05
CA TRP A 24 -21.22 51.97 -11.02
C TRP A 24 -21.51 50.67 -10.26
N PHE A 25 -22.75 50.46 -9.80
CA PHE A 25 -23.17 49.24 -9.11
C PHE A 25 -23.00 48.00 -10.00
N GLY A 26 -23.44 48.05 -11.26
CA GLY A 26 -23.27 46.96 -12.22
C GLY A 26 -21.81 46.64 -12.52
N SER A 27 -20.94 47.66 -12.56
CA SER A 27 -19.50 47.45 -12.71
C SER A 27 -18.85 46.78 -11.49
N GLY A 28 -19.26 47.17 -10.27
CA GLY A 28 -18.77 46.57 -9.03
C GLY A 28 -19.22 45.12 -8.87
N TRP A 29 -20.48 44.82 -9.22
CA TRP A 29 -21.02 43.46 -9.15
C TRP A 29 -20.26 42.47 -10.04
N ARG A 30 -19.96 42.86 -11.29
CA ARG A 30 -19.16 42.04 -12.21
C ARG A 30 -17.72 41.83 -11.76
N SER A 31 -17.14 42.78 -11.01
CA SER A 31 -15.81 42.59 -10.41
C SER A 31 -15.86 41.52 -9.32
N MET A 32 -16.88 41.56 -8.47
CA MET A 32 -17.09 40.59 -7.39
C MET A 32 -17.33 39.18 -7.92
N GLU A 33 -18.11 39.02 -8.99
CA GLU A 33 -18.32 37.71 -9.64
C GLU A 33 -17.00 37.13 -10.17
N LYS A 34 -16.17 37.96 -10.82
CA LYS A 34 -14.85 37.54 -11.31
C LYS A 34 -13.89 37.19 -10.18
N GLU A 35 -13.90 37.96 -9.09
CA GLU A 35 -13.08 37.67 -7.91
C GLU A 35 -13.53 36.37 -7.23
N GLN A 36 -14.85 36.12 -7.14
CA GLN A 36 -15.38 34.88 -6.60
C GLN A 36 -15.01 33.67 -7.47
N GLU A 37 -15.12 33.78 -8.78
CA GLU A 37 -14.69 32.74 -9.72
C GLU A 37 -13.18 32.50 -9.65
N ALA A 38 -12.39 33.57 -9.51
CA ALA A 38 -10.94 33.48 -9.32
C ALA A 38 -10.57 32.76 -8.02
N ILE A 39 -11.26 33.05 -6.91
CA ILE A 39 -11.03 32.36 -5.62
C ILE A 39 -11.39 30.88 -5.71
N LEU A 40 -12.54 30.54 -6.31
CA LEU A 40 -12.97 29.15 -6.44
C LEU A 40 -12.08 28.34 -7.39
N SER A 41 -11.65 28.94 -8.52
CA SER A 41 -10.73 28.28 -9.45
C SER A 41 -9.34 28.10 -8.84
N ALA A 42 -8.83 29.08 -8.09
CA ALA A 42 -7.57 28.96 -7.35
C ALA A 42 -7.63 27.84 -6.30
N ALA A 43 -8.71 27.75 -5.51
CA ALA A 43 -8.88 26.69 -4.52
C ALA A 43 -8.96 25.29 -5.16
N ARG A 44 -9.59 25.15 -6.33
CA ARG A 44 -9.63 23.88 -7.07
C ARG A 44 -8.26 23.50 -7.62
N ALA A 45 -7.51 24.47 -8.15
CA ALA A 45 -6.16 24.24 -8.65
C ALA A 45 -5.24 23.76 -7.52
N ASP A 46 -5.28 24.41 -6.36
CA ASP A 46 -4.51 24.02 -5.17
C ASP A 46 -4.87 22.62 -4.67
N ALA A 47 -6.16 22.28 -4.65
CA ALA A 47 -6.63 20.94 -4.30
C ALA A 47 -6.14 19.88 -5.31
N ALA A 48 -6.12 20.19 -6.61
CA ALA A 48 -5.64 19.29 -7.64
C ALA A 48 -4.12 19.07 -7.54
N ASP A 49 -3.35 20.14 -7.28
CA ASP A 49 -1.91 20.06 -7.07
C ASP A 49 -1.58 19.22 -5.82
N THR A 50 -2.31 19.44 -4.72
CA THR A 50 -2.17 18.65 -3.49
C THR A 50 -2.50 17.17 -3.74
N ALA A 51 -3.58 16.90 -4.46
CA ALA A 51 -3.97 15.53 -4.82
C ALA A 51 -2.90 14.84 -5.68
N ALA A 52 -2.27 15.56 -6.62
CA ALA A 52 -1.20 15.03 -7.45
C ALA A 52 0.04 14.68 -6.62
N VAL A 53 0.42 15.54 -5.68
CA VAL A 53 1.55 15.29 -4.77
C VAL A 53 1.31 14.05 -3.91
N LEU A 54 0.10 13.91 -3.33
CA LEU A 54 -0.28 12.75 -2.52
C LEU A 54 -0.33 11.47 -3.35
N ALA A 55 -0.81 11.54 -4.59
CA ALA A 55 -0.83 10.40 -5.50
C ALA A 55 0.59 9.91 -5.83
N ASP A 56 1.52 10.83 -6.11
CA ASP A 56 2.92 10.50 -6.35
C ASP A 56 3.57 9.82 -5.12
N ASP A 57 3.29 10.32 -3.92
CA ASP A 57 3.82 9.73 -2.68
C ASP A 57 3.26 8.31 -2.46
N LEU A 58 1.96 8.10 -2.70
CA LEU A 58 1.34 6.79 -2.61
C LEU A 58 1.91 5.81 -3.63
N VAL A 59 2.15 6.25 -4.88
CA VAL A 59 2.79 5.42 -5.91
C VAL A 59 4.19 5.01 -5.48
N ALA A 60 4.97 5.93 -4.90
CA ALA A 60 6.30 5.62 -4.41
C ALA A 60 6.28 4.61 -3.24
N GLU A 61 5.33 4.75 -2.31
CA GLU A 61 5.13 3.84 -1.19
C GLU A 61 4.71 2.44 -1.67
N LEU A 62 3.78 2.36 -2.63
CA LEU A 62 3.36 1.09 -3.24
C LEU A 62 4.52 0.41 -3.98
N GLU A 63 5.31 1.12 -4.78
CA GLU A 63 6.45 0.50 -5.48
C GLU A 63 7.54 0.03 -4.52
N HIS A 64 7.76 0.75 -3.43
CA HIS A 64 8.67 0.30 -2.37
C HIS A 64 8.17 -1.00 -1.73
N LEU A 65 6.89 -1.03 -1.33
CA LEU A 65 6.23 -2.21 -0.77
C LEU A 65 6.30 -3.41 -1.73
N ARG A 66 6.01 -3.20 -3.03
CA ARG A 66 6.11 -4.24 -4.04
C ARG A 66 7.52 -4.79 -4.16
N ALA A 67 8.54 -3.93 -4.12
CA ALA A 67 9.94 -4.33 -4.22
C ALA A 67 10.40 -5.13 -2.99
N GLU A 68 9.97 -4.74 -1.79
CA GLU A 68 10.23 -5.49 -0.56
C GLU A 68 9.52 -6.86 -0.56
N GLU A 69 8.24 -6.88 -0.90
CA GLU A 69 7.44 -8.11 -0.90
C GLU A 69 7.88 -9.06 -2.02
N SER A 70 8.38 -8.54 -3.15
CA SER A 70 9.00 -9.35 -4.21
C SER A 70 10.25 -10.08 -3.73
N GLN A 71 10.94 -9.57 -2.69
CA GLN A 71 12.11 -10.20 -2.11
C GLN A 71 11.76 -11.28 -1.09
N ARG A 72 10.50 -11.37 -0.65
CA ARG A 72 10.06 -12.33 0.36
C ARG A 72 10.23 -13.78 -0.14
N PRO A 73 10.83 -14.67 0.68
CA PRO A 73 10.89 -16.10 0.38
C PRO A 73 9.51 -16.71 0.13
N TYR A 74 9.39 -17.57 -0.89
CA TYR A 74 8.09 -18.13 -1.29
C TYR A 74 7.40 -18.93 -0.18
N TYR A 75 8.15 -19.63 0.67
CA TYR A 75 7.59 -20.45 1.74
C TYR A 75 6.95 -19.64 2.88
N HIS A 76 7.16 -18.32 2.95
CA HIS A 76 6.46 -17.47 3.92
C HIS A 76 4.95 -17.33 3.64
N TYR A 77 4.48 -17.65 2.44
CA TYR A 77 3.04 -17.59 2.14
C TYR A 77 2.26 -18.80 2.69
N GLN A 78 2.97 -19.80 3.22
CA GLN A 78 2.39 -20.93 3.94
C GLN A 78 2.17 -20.54 5.40
N ASN A 79 1.20 -21.13 6.10
CA ASN A 79 0.99 -20.85 7.53
C ASN A 79 2.14 -21.41 8.40
N LEU A 80 2.67 -22.58 8.03
CA LEU A 80 3.78 -23.26 8.68
C LEU A 80 4.84 -23.60 7.62
N PHE A 81 6.11 -23.46 7.98
CA PHE A 81 7.20 -23.81 7.07
C PHE A 81 8.43 -24.31 7.83
N HIS A 82 9.34 -24.94 7.09
CA HIS A 82 10.65 -25.34 7.57
C HIS A 82 11.71 -24.28 7.29
N ASP A 83 12.31 -23.72 8.35
CA ASP A 83 13.45 -22.82 8.18
C ASP A 83 14.68 -23.63 7.74
N PRO A 84 15.21 -23.42 6.51
CA PRO A 84 16.38 -24.14 6.03
C PRO A 84 17.63 -23.87 6.89
N ARG A 85 17.65 -22.77 7.67
CA ARG A 85 18.74 -22.45 8.60
C ARG A 85 18.57 -23.14 9.96
N GLY A 86 17.33 -23.41 10.37
CA GLY A 86 16.96 -23.96 11.68
C GLY A 86 16.91 -25.49 11.75
N ALA A 87 16.91 -26.18 10.62
CA ALA A 87 16.70 -27.64 10.54
C ALA A 87 17.69 -28.50 11.34
N SER A 88 18.82 -27.95 11.81
CA SER A 88 19.80 -28.66 12.65
C SER A 88 19.35 -28.90 14.10
N LEU A 89 18.30 -28.22 14.59
CA LEU A 89 17.84 -28.29 15.98
C LEU A 89 16.66 -29.24 16.22
N GLY A 90 16.24 -30.02 15.22
CA GLY A 90 15.30 -31.13 15.41
C GLY A 90 13.81 -30.77 15.61
N TRP A 91 13.47 -29.48 15.61
CA TRP A 91 12.09 -28.98 15.68
C TRP A 91 11.93 -27.93 14.58
N SER A 92 11.73 -28.41 13.37
CA SER A 92 12.04 -27.62 12.18
C SER A 92 10.82 -26.88 11.61
N VAL A 93 9.61 -27.02 12.17
CA VAL A 93 8.44 -26.27 11.69
C VAL A 93 8.23 -25.03 12.55
N VAL A 94 8.19 -23.87 11.91
CA VAL A 94 7.88 -22.58 12.54
C VAL A 94 6.67 -21.94 11.86
N PRO A 95 5.84 -21.18 12.59
CA PRO A 95 4.81 -20.36 11.97
C PRO A 95 5.46 -19.34 11.03
N SER A 96 4.79 -19.07 9.92
CA SER A 96 5.23 -18.01 9.02
C SER A 96 5.23 -16.66 9.72
N PRO A 97 6.19 -15.77 9.41
CA PRO A 97 6.10 -14.37 9.81
C PRO A 97 4.81 -13.68 9.34
N LEU A 98 4.17 -14.19 8.28
CA LEU A 98 2.88 -13.71 7.78
C LEU A 98 1.68 -14.32 8.50
N ALA A 99 1.89 -15.34 9.34
CA ALA A 99 0.80 -15.98 10.07
C ALA A 99 0.19 -15.07 11.15
N GLU A 100 0.90 -14.03 11.58
CA GLU A 100 0.36 -13.02 12.51
C GLU A 100 -0.50 -11.95 11.80
N GLY A 101 -0.46 -11.92 10.46
CA GLY A 101 -1.13 -10.92 9.62
C GLY A 101 -0.18 -9.88 9.02
N PRO A 102 -0.71 -8.97 8.20
CA PRO A 102 0.10 -7.92 7.58
C PRO A 102 0.57 -6.90 8.61
N THR A 103 1.87 -6.64 8.63
CA THR A 103 2.48 -5.55 9.42
C THR A 103 2.33 -4.20 8.74
N GLU A 104 2.28 -4.20 7.40
CA GLU A 104 2.20 -2.99 6.59
C GLU A 104 0.76 -2.48 6.44
N ARG A 105 0.57 -1.17 6.63
CA ARG A 105 -0.77 -0.55 6.63
C ARG A 105 -1.49 -0.68 5.29
N LEU A 106 -0.75 -0.68 4.18
CA LEU A 106 -1.32 -0.77 2.83
C LEU A 106 -1.67 -2.21 2.42
N VAL A 107 -1.24 -3.21 3.20
CA VAL A 107 -1.52 -4.62 2.91
C VAL A 107 -2.77 -5.08 3.64
N ALA A 108 -3.78 -5.53 2.88
CA ALA A 108 -5.02 -6.03 3.45
C ALA A 108 -4.91 -7.48 3.96
N THR A 109 -4.33 -8.38 3.14
CA THR A 109 -4.09 -9.79 3.43
C THR A 109 -2.97 -10.31 2.52
N HIS A 110 -2.37 -11.45 2.87
CA HIS A 110 -1.54 -12.25 1.97
C HIS A 110 -2.30 -13.52 1.61
N PHE A 111 -2.03 -14.10 0.44
CA PHE A 111 -2.67 -15.32 -0.02
C PHE A 111 -1.79 -16.11 -0.99
N GLN A 112 -2.17 -17.37 -1.18
CA GLN A 112 -1.61 -18.25 -2.20
C GLN A 112 -2.74 -18.98 -2.92
N ILE A 113 -2.64 -19.04 -4.24
CA ILE A 113 -3.47 -19.88 -5.10
C ILE A 113 -2.59 -21.02 -5.58
N ASP A 114 -2.99 -22.26 -5.32
CA ASP A 114 -2.28 -23.43 -5.81
C ASP A 114 -2.67 -23.79 -7.26
N ASP A 115 -2.06 -24.84 -7.81
CA ASP A 115 -2.33 -25.32 -9.17
C ASP A 115 -3.77 -25.84 -9.34
N GLY A 116 -4.41 -26.27 -8.23
CA GLY A 116 -5.82 -26.65 -8.18
C GLY A 116 -6.78 -25.46 -8.12
N GLY A 117 -6.27 -24.23 -7.98
CA GLY A 117 -7.04 -23.02 -7.79
C GLY A 117 -7.59 -22.83 -6.37
N GLU A 118 -7.10 -23.62 -5.40
CA GLU A 118 -7.44 -23.43 -3.99
C GLU A 118 -6.73 -22.19 -3.45
N LEU A 119 -7.51 -21.33 -2.80
CA LEU A 119 -7.04 -20.09 -2.21
C LEU A 119 -6.79 -20.30 -0.72
N THR A 120 -5.55 -20.10 -0.30
CA THR A 120 -5.07 -20.27 1.08
C THR A 120 -4.50 -18.95 1.60
N SER A 121 -4.44 -18.80 2.93
CA SER A 121 -3.82 -17.64 3.59
C SER A 121 -2.85 -18.12 4.67
N PRO A 122 -1.70 -17.45 4.85
CA PRO A 122 -0.80 -17.75 5.96
C PRO A 122 -1.43 -17.48 7.33
N THR A 123 -2.49 -16.68 7.45
CA THR A 123 -3.12 -16.34 8.75
C THR A 123 -4.15 -17.35 9.23
N PHE A 124 -4.53 -18.31 8.39
CA PHE A 124 -5.57 -19.29 8.70
C PHE A 124 -5.15 -20.70 8.29
N ASN A 125 -5.14 -21.61 9.27
CA ASN A 125 -4.85 -23.02 9.06
C ASN A 125 -6.02 -23.88 9.54
N ARG A 126 -6.68 -24.57 8.60
CA ARG A 126 -7.82 -25.46 8.91
C ARG A 126 -7.40 -26.68 9.71
N GLU A 127 -6.19 -27.18 9.49
CA GLU A 127 -5.67 -28.40 10.12
C GLU A 127 -5.13 -28.14 11.53
N VAL A 128 -4.68 -26.90 11.76
CA VAL A 128 -4.15 -26.46 13.06
C VAL A 128 -4.83 -25.15 13.48
N PRO A 129 -6.07 -25.21 14.00
CA PRO A 129 -6.84 -24.01 14.35
C PRO A 129 -6.15 -23.11 15.37
N ASP A 130 -5.33 -23.67 16.26
CA ASP A 130 -4.61 -22.93 17.30
C ASP A 130 -3.56 -21.95 16.73
N ASN A 131 -3.12 -22.13 15.48
CA ASN A 131 -2.20 -21.23 14.78
C ASN A 131 -2.93 -20.20 13.90
N THR A 132 -4.19 -19.92 14.21
CA THR A 132 -5.01 -18.93 13.50
C THR A 132 -4.81 -17.54 14.12
N ALA A 133 -4.52 -16.54 13.29
CA ALA A 133 -4.38 -15.16 13.75
C ALA A 133 -5.68 -14.60 14.35
N PRO A 134 -5.63 -13.65 15.30
CA PRO A 134 -6.81 -12.91 15.75
C PRO A 134 -7.57 -12.23 14.61
N ARG A 135 -6.88 -11.88 13.52
CA ARG A 135 -7.45 -11.21 12.33
C ARG A 135 -7.98 -12.16 11.25
N ALA A 136 -7.84 -13.48 11.42
CA ALA A 136 -8.17 -14.44 10.37
C ALA A 136 -9.59 -14.32 9.78
N ALA A 137 -10.58 -13.88 10.57
CA ALA A 137 -11.93 -13.63 10.08
C ALA A 137 -11.99 -12.52 9.00
N ALA A 138 -11.22 -11.45 9.15
CA ALA A 138 -11.15 -10.37 8.17
C ALA A 138 -10.44 -10.85 6.90
N ASP A 139 -9.36 -11.61 7.05
CA ASP A 139 -8.60 -12.15 5.91
C ASP A 139 -9.46 -13.14 5.12
N LEU A 140 -10.19 -14.03 5.81
CA LEU A 140 -11.16 -14.94 5.18
C LEU A 140 -12.24 -14.21 4.38
N ALA A 141 -12.70 -13.04 4.84
CA ALA A 141 -13.64 -12.21 4.08
C ALA A 141 -13.01 -11.69 2.79
N VAL A 142 -11.74 -11.25 2.82
CA VAL A 142 -11.01 -10.83 1.62
C VAL A 142 -10.77 -12.01 0.68
N LEU A 143 -10.43 -13.20 1.20
CA LEU A 143 -10.30 -14.41 0.39
C LEU A 143 -11.62 -14.79 -0.30
N ALA A 144 -12.75 -14.66 0.41
CA ALA A 144 -14.06 -14.88 -0.18
C ALA A 144 -14.35 -13.91 -1.34
N ALA A 145 -13.96 -12.63 -1.20
CA ALA A 145 -14.07 -11.63 -2.26
C ALA A 145 -13.10 -11.86 -3.44
N LEU A 146 -11.95 -12.51 -3.19
CA LEU A 146 -10.96 -12.88 -4.22
C LEU A 146 -11.38 -14.13 -5.01
N ALA A 147 -12.18 -15.02 -4.42
CA ALA A 147 -12.56 -16.29 -5.05
C ALA A 147 -13.16 -16.16 -6.46
N PRO A 148 -14.04 -15.18 -6.77
CA PRO A 148 -14.59 -14.99 -8.12
C PRO A 148 -13.56 -14.51 -9.15
N VAL A 149 -12.49 -13.83 -8.72
CA VAL A 149 -11.48 -13.24 -9.61
C VAL A 149 -10.18 -14.05 -9.70
N ARG A 150 -10.08 -15.17 -8.96
CA ARG A 150 -8.86 -16.00 -8.89
C ARG A 150 -8.31 -16.42 -10.26
N THR A 151 -9.18 -16.79 -11.20
CA THR A 151 -8.74 -17.23 -12.54
C THR A 151 -8.09 -16.10 -13.32
N ALA A 152 -8.56 -14.86 -13.11
CA ALA A 152 -7.95 -13.68 -13.68
C ALA A 152 -6.61 -13.36 -13.01
N LEU A 153 -6.44 -13.66 -11.71
CA LEU A 153 -5.16 -13.47 -11.02
C LEU A 153 -4.07 -14.45 -11.48
N VAL A 154 -4.44 -15.71 -11.75
CA VAL A 154 -3.51 -16.76 -12.22
C VAL A 154 -3.12 -16.56 -13.68
N ASN A 155 -4.10 -16.26 -14.55
CA ASN A 155 -3.92 -16.21 -16.01
C ASN A 155 -3.90 -14.79 -16.59
N ALA A 156 -3.65 -13.78 -15.76
CA ALA A 156 -3.76 -12.39 -16.22
C ALA A 156 -2.82 -12.12 -17.41
N PRO A 157 -3.32 -11.45 -18.47
CA PRO A 157 -2.45 -10.84 -19.46
C PRO A 157 -1.56 -9.77 -18.81
N ASP A 158 -0.63 -9.23 -19.60
CA ASP A 158 0.49 -8.37 -19.20
C ASP A 158 0.25 -7.47 -17.97
N PRO A 159 1.28 -7.30 -17.12
CA PRO A 159 1.14 -6.56 -15.88
C PRO A 159 0.63 -5.15 -16.10
N VAL A 160 -0.36 -4.76 -15.30
CA VAL A 160 -0.77 -3.36 -15.20
C VAL A 160 0.42 -2.63 -14.61
N GLN A 161 1.17 -1.91 -15.45
CA GLN A 161 2.04 -0.87 -14.94
C GLN A 161 1.11 0.06 -14.16
N VAL A 162 1.43 0.34 -12.89
CA VAL A 162 0.81 1.45 -12.18
C VAL A 162 1.33 2.69 -12.89
N ALA A 163 0.78 2.93 -14.07
CA ALA A 163 1.03 4.11 -14.84
C ALA A 163 0.58 5.24 -13.93
N MET A 164 1.50 6.16 -13.65
CA MET A 164 1.18 7.42 -13.00
C MET A 164 -0.09 7.90 -13.67
N ALA A 165 -1.21 7.88 -12.92
CA ALA A 165 -2.51 8.13 -13.50
C ALA A 165 -2.36 9.44 -14.26
N GLN A 166 -2.60 9.42 -15.58
CA GLN A 166 -2.68 10.67 -16.31
C GLN A 166 -3.62 11.55 -15.51
N PRO A 167 -3.23 12.78 -15.18
CA PRO A 167 -3.99 13.63 -14.29
C PRO A 167 -5.42 13.60 -14.81
N VAL A 168 -6.32 12.99 -14.03
CA VAL A 168 -7.74 12.93 -14.35
C VAL A 168 -8.09 14.39 -14.51
N SER A 169 -8.25 14.84 -15.76
CA SER A 169 -8.60 16.22 -16.03
C SER A 169 -9.98 16.39 -15.46
N LEU A 170 -10.05 16.89 -14.23
CA LEU A 170 -11.24 17.48 -13.63
C LEU A 170 -11.54 18.83 -14.31
N ARG A 171 -11.24 18.93 -15.61
CA ARG A 171 -11.68 20.03 -16.44
C ARG A 171 -13.18 19.80 -16.59
N PRO A 172 -14.03 20.70 -16.06
CA PRO A 172 -15.44 20.63 -16.36
C PRO A 172 -15.56 20.62 -17.88
N GLU A 173 -16.23 19.62 -18.44
CA GLU A 173 -16.89 19.77 -19.74
C GLU A 173 -17.70 21.04 -19.58
N ALA A 174 -17.23 22.14 -20.15
CA ALA A 174 -17.99 23.37 -20.15
C ALA A 174 -19.26 23.02 -20.92
N ASP A 175 -20.40 23.08 -20.25
CA ASP A 175 -21.71 22.99 -20.88
C ASP A 175 -21.73 24.08 -21.98
N GLU A 176 -21.42 23.70 -23.23
CA GLU A 176 -21.50 24.54 -24.43
C GLU A 176 -22.96 24.72 -24.89
N ASP A 177 -23.94 24.29 -24.09
CA ASP A 177 -25.36 24.33 -24.40
C ASP A 177 -26.05 25.48 -23.64
N ALA A 178 -25.96 26.70 -24.19
CA ALA A 178 -27.05 27.70 -24.22
C ALA A 178 -26.52 29.08 -24.65
N ASP A 179 -26.46 29.32 -25.97
CA ASP A 179 -26.86 30.63 -26.55
C ASP A 179 -26.87 30.51 -28.09
N GLU A 180 -27.70 29.60 -28.61
CA GLU A 180 -28.25 29.73 -29.96
C GLU A 180 -29.58 30.50 -29.87
N GLN A 181 -29.51 31.82 -29.98
CA GLN A 181 -30.64 32.64 -30.42
C GLN A 181 -30.17 33.86 -31.23
N GLU A 182 -30.12 33.64 -32.54
CA GLU A 182 -30.83 34.44 -33.54
C GLU A 182 -30.77 35.99 -33.40
N ASN A 183 -29.85 36.62 -34.13
CA ASN A 183 -30.19 37.84 -34.90
C ASN A 183 -29.16 38.13 -35.99
N GLY A 184 -29.61 38.03 -37.25
CA GLY A 184 -28.83 38.37 -38.42
C GLY A 184 -28.81 39.88 -38.69
N ALA A 185 -27.66 40.39 -39.14
CA ALA A 185 -27.61 41.58 -39.98
C ALA A 185 -26.33 41.60 -40.83
N LYS A 186 -26.53 41.60 -42.15
CA LYS A 186 -25.53 41.87 -43.18
C LYS A 186 -24.86 43.23 -42.97
N ALA A 187 -23.52 43.27 -42.91
CA ALA A 187 -22.75 44.44 -43.34
C ALA A 187 -21.30 44.06 -43.73
N LYS A 188 -20.96 44.20 -45.02
CA LYS A 188 -19.59 44.52 -45.50
C LYS A 188 -19.37 46.02 -45.23
N PRO A 189 -18.15 46.53 -44.92
CA PRO A 189 -17.01 46.49 -45.86
C PRO A 189 -15.56 46.46 -45.26
N LYS A 190 -14.62 46.11 -46.17
CA LYS A 190 -13.17 46.47 -46.32
C LYS A 190 -12.65 47.75 -45.60
N PRO A 191 -11.33 48.05 -45.62
CA PRO A 191 -10.13 47.29 -45.24
C PRO A 191 -9.26 48.07 -44.21
N ALA A 192 -8.18 47.45 -43.73
CA ALA A 192 -7.22 47.99 -42.77
C ALA A 192 -6.57 49.34 -43.15
N PRO A 193 -6.28 50.21 -42.16
CA PRO A 193 -5.19 51.17 -42.24
C PRO A 193 -3.98 50.74 -41.39
N LYS A 194 -2.81 50.73 -42.01
CA LYS A 194 -1.51 50.88 -41.35
C LYS A 194 -1.38 52.31 -40.79
N LYS A 195 -0.85 52.46 -39.58
CA LYS A 195 -0.03 53.57 -39.02
C LYS A 195 0.31 53.17 -37.56
N THR A 196 1.55 52.83 -37.22
CA THR A 196 2.73 53.67 -36.94
C THR A 196 2.52 54.73 -35.84
N ALA A 197 3.36 54.63 -34.81
CA ALA A 197 3.91 55.66 -33.93
C ALA A 197 3.10 56.16 -32.71
N LYS A 198 3.82 56.11 -31.58
CA LYS A 198 3.84 57.01 -30.42
C LYS A 198 2.53 57.12 -29.61
N ASN A 199 2.62 56.71 -28.34
CA ASN A 199 2.44 57.65 -27.25
C ASN A 199 3.28 57.25 -26.03
N GLN A 200 4.22 58.15 -25.74
CA GLN A 200 4.84 58.38 -24.44
C GLN A 200 3.83 59.12 -23.55
N ALA A 201 4.01 58.94 -22.24
CA ALA A 201 3.56 59.80 -21.15
C ALA A 201 2.05 59.82 -20.83
N LEU A 202 1.68 59.05 -19.79
CA LEU A 202 1.11 59.67 -18.60
C LEU A 202 1.46 58.83 -17.38
N GLU A 203 2.26 59.43 -16.50
CA GLU A 203 2.59 58.96 -15.17
C GLU A 203 1.41 59.12 -14.20
N ASP A 204 1.55 58.43 -13.07
CA ASP A 204 0.98 58.76 -11.76
C ASP A 204 -0.50 58.50 -11.49
N ALA A 205 -0.80 57.24 -11.20
CA ALA A 205 -1.72 56.89 -10.12
C ALA A 205 -1.10 55.77 -9.27
N LYS A 206 -0.36 56.21 -8.26
CA LYS A 206 0.26 55.44 -7.20
C LYS A 206 -0.81 54.89 -6.25
N THR A 207 -1.44 53.77 -6.58
CA THR A 207 -2.24 53.01 -5.62
C THR A 207 -1.32 52.07 -4.86
N LYS A 208 -0.83 52.56 -3.71
CA LYS A 208 -0.26 51.73 -2.65
C LYS A 208 -1.40 50.91 -2.04
N ASP A 209 -1.64 49.72 -2.56
CA ASP A 209 -2.19 48.63 -1.77
C ASP A 209 -1.26 47.44 -1.99
N ALA A 210 -0.12 47.51 -1.29
CA ALA A 210 0.74 46.37 -1.08
C ALA A 210 -0.04 45.39 -0.19
N PHE A 211 -0.77 44.48 -0.81
CA PHE A 211 -1.04 43.20 -0.16
C PHE A 211 0.32 42.54 0.03
N ASP A 212 0.73 42.49 1.28
CA ASP A 212 1.91 41.78 1.79
C ASP A 212 1.70 40.30 1.47
N VAL A 213 2.03 39.89 0.23
CA VAL A 213 2.10 38.47 -0.13
C VAL A 213 3.34 37.95 0.57
N ASP A 214 3.09 37.28 1.70
CA ASP A 214 4.08 36.79 2.64
C ASP A 214 5.19 36.04 1.87
N PRO A 215 6.43 36.55 1.83
CA PRO A 215 7.51 35.98 1.02
C PRO A 215 7.95 34.56 1.47
N PHE A 216 7.31 34.01 2.51
CA PHE A 216 7.58 32.68 3.05
C PHE A 216 6.85 31.52 2.33
N GLU A 217 5.85 31.76 1.49
CA GLU A 217 5.17 30.66 0.77
C GLU A 217 5.94 30.17 -0.47
N SER A 218 6.60 31.08 -1.19
CA SER A 218 7.31 30.73 -2.43
C SER A 218 8.55 29.86 -2.19
N ASP A 219 9.19 29.97 -1.02
CA ASP A 219 10.36 29.15 -0.65
C ASP A 219 9.98 27.71 -0.23
N LYS A 220 8.76 27.48 0.29
CA LYS A 220 8.30 26.13 0.65
C LYS A 220 8.10 25.24 -0.57
N VAL A 221 7.56 25.78 -1.67
CA VAL A 221 7.35 25.04 -2.92
C VAL A 221 8.69 24.69 -3.59
N ALA A 222 9.67 25.60 -3.53
CA ALA A 222 11.01 25.34 -4.06
C ALA A 222 11.78 24.29 -3.22
N MET A 223 11.62 24.29 -1.89
CA MET A 223 12.20 23.28 -1.00
C MET A 223 11.56 21.90 -1.17
N ALA A 224 10.25 21.81 -1.42
CA ALA A 224 9.57 20.54 -1.70
C ALA A 224 10.10 19.88 -2.98
N LYS A 225 10.39 20.67 -4.02
CA LYS A 225 10.91 20.17 -5.30
C LYS A 225 12.34 19.61 -5.21
N LYS A 226 13.14 20.06 -4.24
CA LYS A 226 14.55 19.66 -4.09
C LYS A 226 14.76 18.36 -3.28
N ARG A 227 13.72 17.83 -2.63
CA ARG A 227 13.79 16.61 -1.81
C ARG A 227 13.47 15.30 -2.55
N ARG A 228 12.95 15.35 -3.78
CA ARG A 228 12.46 14.16 -4.51
C ARG A 228 13.47 13.55 -5.48
N ALA A 229 14.72 13.38 -5.05
CA ALA A 229 15.53 12.28 -5.61
C ALA A 229 15.15 11.02 -4.83
N VAL A 230 13.91 10.56 -4.97
CA VAL A 230 13.49 9.24 -4.46
C VAL A 230 14.39 8.25 -5.19
N LYS A 231 15.28 7.63 -4.43
CA LYS A 231 16.17 6.59 -4.91
C LYS A 231 15.26 5.51 -5.49
N GLN A 232 15.19 5.41 -6.83
CA GLN A 232 14.31 4.46 -7.51
C GLN A 232 14.46 3.11 -6.81
N ALA A 233 13.33 2.56 -6.36
CA ALA A 233 13.32 1.25 -5.73
C ALA A 233 13.99 0.26 -6.71
N PRO A 234 14.86 -0.65 -6.23
CA PRO A 234 15.54 -1.59 -7.10
C PRO A 234 14.51 -2.39 -7.88
N GLU A 235 14.71 -2.51 -9.20
CA GLU A 235 13.83 -3.31 -10.04
C GLU A 235 13.78 -4.76 -9.50
N PRO A 236 12.59 -5.30 -9.22
CA PRO A 236 12.48 -6.62 -8.64
C PRO A 236 12.89 -7.65 -9.68
N LYS A 237 13.87 -8.48 -9.29
CA LYS A 237 14.46 -9.50 -10.16
C LYS A 237 13.81 -10.84 -9.90
N GLN A 238 13.69 -11.64 -10.95
CA GLN A 238 13.35 -13.05 -10.83
C GLN A 238 14.38 -13.74 -9.92
N GLN A 239 13.91 -14.54 -8.96
CA GLN A 239 14.76 -15.31 -8.07
C GLN A 239 14.73 -16.77 -8.48
N VAL A 240 15.90 -17.40 -8.50
CA VAL A 240 16.03 -18.85 -8.66
C VAL A 240 16.60 -19.38 -7.37
N VAL A 241 15.82 -20.18 -6.66
CA VAL A 241 16.19 -20.78 -5.39
C VAL A 241 16.45 -22.27 -5.61
N THR A 242 17.65 -22.72 -5.28
CA THR A 242 18.02 -24.13 -5.32
C THR A 242 17.96 -24.71 -3.92
N LEU A 243 17.13 -25.72 -3.70
CA LEU A 243 16.95 -26.40 -2.42
C LEU A 243 17.40 -27.86 -2.50
N ALA A 244 17.81 -28.40 -1.36
CA ALA A 244 17.94 -29.85 -1.21
C ALA A 244 16.54 -30.50 -1.31
N PRO A 245 16.39 -31.64 -1.98
CA PRO A 245 15.09 -32.31 -2.13
C PRO A 245 14.40 -32.60 -0.80
N GLU A 246 15.18 -32.91 0.24
CA GLU A 246 14.66 -33.19 1.58
C GLU A 246 14.06 -31.94 2.21
N ALA A 247 14.69 -30.77 2.05
CA ALA A 247 14.16 -29.50 2.56
C ALA A 247 12.88 -29.07 1.82
N TYR A 248 12.80 -29.36 0.52
CA TYR A 248 11.61 -29.13 -0.26
C TYR A 248 10.45 -30.04 0.19
N ALA A 249 10.71 -31.35 0.29
CA ALA A 249 9.71 -32.32 0.73
C ALA A 249 9.22 -32.05 2.17
N GLN A 250 10.11 -31.65 3.07
CA GLN A 250 9.75 -31.25 4.43
C GLN A 250 8.79 -30.05 4.43
N ASN A 251 9.08 -29.00 3.64
CA ASN A 251 8.19 -27.84 3.53
C ASN A 251 6.77 -28.23 3.09
N MET A 252 6.65 -29.15 2.13
CA MET A 252 5.36 -29.67 1.66
C MET A 252 4.59 -30.44 2.76
N GLN A 253 5.28 -30.97 3.77
CA GLN A 253 4.72 -31.76 4.87
C GLN A 253 4.68 -31.00 6.20
N SER A 254 4.87 -29.66 6.19
CA SER A 254 5.00 -28.87 7.42
C SER A 254 3.83 -29.04 8.39
N ASN A 255 2.59 -29.12 7.89
CA ASN A 255 1.41 -29.33 8.72
C ASN A 255 1.41 -30.72 9.38
N GLU A 256 1.67 -31.79 8.61
CA GLU A 256 1.73 -33.16 9.13
C GLU A 256 2.80 -33.31 10.21
N ILE A 257 3.98 -32.74 9.95
CA ILE A 257 5.11 -32.74 10.89
C ILE A 257 4.72 -31.99 12.17
N PHE A 258 4.06 -30.83 12.05
CA PHE A 258 3.59 -30.07 13.20
C PHE A 258 2.59 -30.88 14.04
N VAL A 259 1.55 -31.45 13.42
CA VAL A 259 0.53 -32.27 14.11
C VAL A 259 1.16 -33.48 14.81
N ASN A 260 2.04 -34.21 14.11
CA ASN A 260 2.73 -35.38 14.68
C ASN A 260 3.66 -34.99 15.84
N SER A 261 4.41 -33.90 15.71
CA SER A 261 5.31 -33.41 16.77
C SER A 261 4.54 -33.02 18.03
N ARG A 262 3.36 -32.40 17.86
CA ARG A 262 2.49 -32.02 18.98
C ARG A 262 1.90 -33.23 19.70
N ALA A 263 1.45 -34.25 18.96
CA ALA A 263 0.97 -35.50 19.54
C ALA A 263 2.06 -36.23 20.36
N GLN A 264 3.32 -36.18 19.89
CA GLN A 264 4.47 -36.71 20.63
C GLN A 264 4.78 -35.90 21.90
N GLN A 265 4.61 -34.58 21.88
CA GLN A 265 4.76 -33.75 23.08
C GLN A 265 3.68 -34.05 24.13
N GLN A 266 2.42 -34.18 23.70
CA GLN A 266 1.30 -34.45 24.61
C GLN A 266 1.43 -35.82 25.30
N SER A 267 1.96 -36.82 24.60
CA SER A 267 2.23 -38.14 25.20
C SER A 267 3.44 -38.16 26.13
N LYS A 268 4.33 -37.15 26.05
CA LYS A 268 5.50 -37.02 26.93
C LYS A 268 5.24 -36.14 28.16
N ALA A 269 4.10 -35.46 28.24
CA ALA A 269 3.69 -34.77 29.46
C ALA A 269 3.63 -35.80 30.61
N PRO A 270 4.34 -35.59 31.72
CA PRO A 270 4.27 -36.49 32.87
C PRO A 270 2.81 -36.71 33.27
N PRO A 271 2.39 -37.93 33.61
CA PRO A 271 1.04 -38.17 34.11
C PRO A 271 0.79 -37.18 35.24
N GLU A 272 -0.34 -36.47 35.15
CA GLU A 272 -0.78 -35.52 36.16
C GLU A 272 -0.64 -36.22 37.52
N PRO A 273 0.16 -35.68 38.46
CA PRO A 273 0.37 -36.34 39.74
C PRO A 273 -1.00 -36.54 40.36
N ASP A 274 -1.30 -37.81 40.73
CA ASP A 274 -2.56 -38.20 41.34
C ASP A 274 -2.99 -37.13 42.33
N PRO A 275 -4.25 -36.63 42.27
CA PRO A 275 -4.70 -35.59 43.16
C PRO A 275 -4.50 -36.07 44.59
N ILE A 276 -3.43 -35.58 45.23
CA ILE A 276 -3.16 -35.85 46.63
C ILE A 276 -4.38 -35.31 47.35
N GLN A 277 -5.23 -36.22 47.82
CA GLN A 277 -6.37 -35.89 48.63
C GLN A 277 -5.85 -35.12 49.83
N ALA A 278 -6.00 -33.80 49.80
CA ALA A 278 -5.71 -32.91 50.91
C ALA A 278 -6.76 -33.16 52.00
N GLN A 279 -6.65 -34.29 52.70
CA GLN A 279 -7.29 -34.51 53.99
C GLN A 279 -6.30 -34.12 55.07
N GLY A 280 -6.37 -32.87 55.51
CA GLY A 280 -5.62 -32.42 56.68
C GLY A 280 -5.77 -30.93 56.95
N PRO A 281 -6.30 -30.51 58.12
CA PRO A 281 -6.23 -29.12 58.55
C PRO A 281 -4.77 -28.70 58.74
N ILE A 282 -4.43 -27.53 58.20
CA ILE A 282 -3.08 -26.95 58.23
C ILE A 282 -2.78 -26.51 59.68
N PRO A 283 -1.80 -27.09 60.39
CA PRO A 283 -1.34 -26.53 61.65
C PRO A 283 -0.44 -25.32 61.37
N SER A 284 -0.83 -24.15 61.89
CA SER A 284 0.04 -22.98 62.00
C SER A 284 1.25 -23.33 62.87
N GLY A 285 2.39 -23.58 62.23
CA GLY A 285 3.66 -23.86 62.88
C GLY A 285 4.77 -23.03 62.25
N SER A 286 5.12 -21.92 62.90
CA SER A 286 6.31 -21.12 62.61
C SER A 286 7.55 -21.96 62.94
N GLY A 287 8.25 -22.45 61.91
CA GLY A 287 9.46 -23.28 62.07
C GLY A 287 10.51 -22.99 60.99
N PRO A 288 11.81 -23.18 61.29
CA PRO A 288 12.92 -22.57 60.56
C PRO A 288 13.22 -23.26 59.21
N VAL A 289 13.69 -22.42 58.28
CA VAL A 289 14.12 -22.74 56.92
C VAL A 289 15.26 -23.78 56.93
N PRO A 290 15.14 -24.93 56.22
CA PRO A 290 16.28 -25.80 55.97
C PRO A 290 17.13 -25.24 54.83
N GLN A 291 18.41 -25.00 55.10
CA GLN A 291 19.45 -24.86 54.07
C GLN A 291 19.59 -26.19 53.33
N LEU A 292 19.21 -26.20 52.05
CA LEU A 292 19.51 -27.31 51.15
C LEU A 292 20.99 -27.26 50.78
N ALA A 293 21.65 -28.36 51.14
CA ALA A 293 23.06 -28.64 50.92
C ALA A 293 23.38 -28.75 49.43
N MET A 294 24.55 -28.23 49.06
CA MET A 294 25.20 -28.48 47.78
C MET A 294 25.59 -29.96 47.69
N GLU A 295 25.06 -30.66 46.70
CA GLU A 295 25.52 -31.98 46.28
C GLU A 295 26.61 -31.81 45.20
N PRO A 296 27.76 -32.51 45.28
CA PRO A 296 28.82 -32.38 44.29
C PRO A 296 28.52 -33.24 43.05
N GLU A 297 28.57 -32.61 41.87
CA GLU A 297 28.56 -33.30 40.57
C GLU A 297 29.73 -34.30 40.47
N THR A 298 29.41 -35.57 40.32
CA THR A 298 30.35 -36.62 39.92
C THR A 298 30.71 -36.44 38.45
N GLN A 299 31.95 -35.99 38.20
CA GLN A 299 32.60 -36.00 36.89
C GLN A 299 32.66 -37.43 36.35
N GLN A 300 31.82 -37.71 35.35
CA GLN A 300 31.81 -38.97 34.62
C GLN A 300 32.91 -38.95 33.56
N ALA A 301 33.82 -39.92 33.67
CA ALA A 301 35.01 -40.07 32.85
C ALA A 301 34.70 -40.25 31.35
N ALA A 302 35.43 -39.51 30.51
CA ALA A 302 35.36 -39.58 29.06
C ALA A 302 35.99 -40.89 28.52
N PRO A 303 35.39 -41.55 27.51
CA PRO A 303 36.01 -42.69 26.84
C PRO A 303 37.15 -42.26 25.88
N PRO A 304 38.09 -43.18 25.58
CA PRO A 304 39.30 -42.87 24.81
C PRO A 304 39.02 -42.51 23.35
N ARG A 305 39.68 -41.44 22.88
CA ARG A 305 39.71 -41.00 21.49
C ARG A 305 40.41 -42.04 20.60
N THR A 306 39.63 -42.73 19.78
CA THR A 306 40.12 -43.54 18.66
C THR A 306 40.55 -42.62 17.51
N ALA A 307 41.79 -42.78 17.04
CA ALA A 307 42.32 -42.01 15.91
C ALA A 307 41.53 -42.31 14.61
N PRO A 308 41.25 -41.31 13.76
CA PRO A 308 40.49 -41.52 12.53
C PRO A 308 41.32 -42.31 11.51
N ARG A 309 40.86 -43.53 11.23
CA ARG A 309 41.29 -44.37 10.12
C ARG A 309 40.99 -43.63 8.82
N ARG A 310 42.04 -43.25 8.08
CA ARG A 310 41.99 -42.61 6.76
C ARG A 310 41.30 -43.57 5.78
N GLN A 311 39.98 -43.47 5.65
CA GLN A 311 39.22 -44.18 4.64
C GLN A 311 39.57 -43.59 3.27
N ALA A 312 39.94 -44.46 2.34
CA ALA A 312 40.20 -44.10 0.96
C ALA A 312 38.96 -43.43 0.37
N SER A 313 39.15 -42.25 -0.22
CA SER A 313 38.12 -41.47 -0.88
C SER A 313 37.53 -42.25 -2.06
N SER A 314 36.44 -42.96 -1.84
CA SER A 314 35.53 -43.38 -2.90
C SER A 314 34.96 -42.11 -3.54
N ALA A 315 35.02 -42.01 -4.86
CA ALA A 315 34.38 -40.93 -5.61
C ALA A 315 32.93 -40.75 -5.12
N PRO A 316 32.48 -39.53 -4.82
CA PRO A 316 31.14 -39.30 -4.29
C PRO A 316 30.12 -39.81 -5.31
N ALA A 317 29.23 -40.69 -4.85
CA ALA A 317 28.05 -41.06 -5.62
C ALA A 317 27.31 -39.78 -6.04
N PRO A 318 26.70 -39.73 -7.24
CA PRO A 318 25.92 -38.57 -7.65
C PRO A 318 24.87 -38.28 -6.57
N GLY A 319 25.01 -37.12 -5.93
CA GLY A 319 24.09 -36.69 -4.88
C GLY A 319 22.66 -36.52 -5.42
N PRO A 320 21.65 -36.50 -4.54
CA PRO A 320 20.28 -36.28 -4.95
C PRO A 320 20.16 -34.96 -5.75
N ALA A 321 19.43 -35.00 -6.86
CA ALA A 321 19.29 -33.86 -7.76
C ALA A 321 18.59 -32.71 -7.04
N SER A 322 19.21 -31.54 -6.98
CA SER A 322 18.66 -30.37 -6.31
C SER A 322 17.34 -29.90 -6.93
N VAL A 323 16.41 -29.44 -6.10
CA VAL A 323 15.14 -28.86 -6.53
C VAL A 323 15.35 -27.39 -6.89
N THR A 324 14.91 -26.96 -8.06
CA THR A 324 14.97 -25.56 -8.50
C THR A 324 13.58 -24.94 -8.46
N ILE A 325 13.46 -23.81 -7.78
CA ILE A 325 12.21 -23.04 -7.67
C ILE A 325 12.45 -21.68 -8.31
N THR A 326 11.56 -21.31 -9.22
CA THR A 326 11.63 -20.03 -9.93
C THR A 326 10.53 -19.11 -9.43
N ILE A 327 10.91 -17.94 -8.92
CA ILE A 327 10.01 -16.96 -8.31
C ILE A 327 10.05 -15.70 -9.18
N ASN A 328 8.94 -15.38 -9.83
CA ASN A 328 8.81 -14.14 -10.58
C ASN A 328 8.62 -12.95 -9.62
N PRO A 329 8.98 -11.72 -10.02
CA PRO A 329 8.69 -10.54 -9.23
C PRO A 329 7.18 -10.30 -9.12
N LEU A 330 6.74 -9.64 -8.04
CA LEU A 330 5.33 -9.23 -7.92
C LEU A 330 5.00 -8.19 -8.98
N ALA A 331 3.81 -8.31 -9.54
CA ALA A 331 3.26 -7.37 -10.47
C ALA A 331 1.86 -6.94 -10.03
N TRP A 332 1.59 -5.64 -10.15
CA TRP A 332 0.29 -5.09 -9.83
C TRP A 332 -0.79 -5.57 -10.81
N ARG A 333 -1.99 -5.73 -10.28
CA ARG A 333 -3.23 -6.09 -10.97
C ARG A 333 -4.35 -5.25 -10.40
N ALA A 334 -5.06 -4.55 -11.27
CA ALA A 334 -6.33 -3.93 -10.91
C ALA A 334 -7.44 -4.98 -11.04
N VAL A 335 -8.20 -5.17 -9.97
CA VAL A 335 -9.36 -6.07 -9.93
C VAL A 335 -10.53 -5.38 -9.26
N THR A 336 -11.71 -5.98 -9.33
CA THR A 336 -12.90 -5.51 -8.62
C THR A 336 -13.26 -6.54 -7.56
N LEU A 337 -13.22 -6.13 -6.29
CA LEU A 337 -13.60 -6.96 -5.13
C LEU A 337 -14.89 -6.37 -4.55
N ASP A 338 -15.96 -7.17 -4.48
CA ASP A 338 -17.28 -6.74 -3.99
C ASP A 338 -17.80 -5.43 -4.63
N GLY A 339 -17.55 -5.28 -5.94
CA GLY A 339 -17.96 -4.09 -6.71
C GLY A 339 -17.07 -2.86 -6.50
N LYS A 340 -15.99 -2.97 -5.71
CA LYS A 340 -15.03 -1.88 -5.46
C LYS A 340 -13.71 -2.14 -6.20
N PRO A 341 -13.08 -1.11 -6.79
CA PRO A 341 -11.75 -1.26 -7.37
C PRO A 341 -10.75 -1.59 -6.27
N ALA A 342 -9.88 -2.56 -6.53
CA ALA A 342 -8.82 -3.00 -5.64
C ALA A 342 -7.53 -3.23 -6.44
N LEU A 343 -6.40 -3.05 -5.77
CA LEU A 343 -5.09 -3.33 -6.31
C LEU A 343 -4.52 -4.57 -5.62
N VAL A 344 -4.07 -5.55 -6.41
CA VAL A 344 -3.49 -6.80 -5.93
C VAL A 344 -2.12 -6.97 -6.56
N ALA A 345 -1.10 -7.24 -5.76
CA ALA A 345 0.21 -7.63 -6.25
C ALA A 345 0.24 -9.16 -6.35
N VAL A 346 0.54 -9.72 -7.52
CA VAL A 346 0.67 -11.18 -7.68
C VAL A 346 1.97 -11.57 -8.37
N ARG A 347 2.50 -12.74 -8.03
CA ARG A 347 3.65 -13.37 -8.68
C ARG A 347 3.40 -14.85 -8.93
N ALA A 348 3.97 -15.35 -10.01
CA ALA A 348 4.07 -16.78 -10.27
C ALA A 348 5.28 -17.38 -9.56
N VAL A 349 5.09 -18.55 -8.96
CA VAL A 349 6.15 -19.39 -8.40
C VAL A 349 6.07 -20.76 -9.07
N THR A 350 7.11 -21.14 -9.79
CA THR A 350 7.21 -22.45 -10.44
C THR A 350 8.04 -23.38 -9.56
N THR A 351 7.40 -24.47 -9.11
CA THR A 351 8.03 -25.56 -8.36
C THR A 351 8.04 -26.84 -9.21
N PRO A 352 8.73 -27.92 -8.79
CA PRO A 352 8.63 -29.21 -9.48
C PRO A 352 7.22 -29.81 -9.52
N ASP A 353 6.38 -29.46 -8.55
CA ASP A 353 5.04 -30.04 -8.38
C ASP A 353 3.95 -29.25 -9.13
N GLY A 354 4.26 -28.05 -9.61
CA GLY A 354 3.31 -27.22 -10.34
C GLY A 354 3.61 -25.72 -10.27
N GLN A 355 2.60 -24.93 -10.59
CA GLN A 355 2.68 -23.47 -10.50
C GLN A 355 1.80 -22.97 -9.36
N LEU A 356 2.34 -22.08 -8.55
CA LEU A 356 1.62 -21.36 -7.51
C LEU A 356 1.52 -19.88 -7.91
N THR A 357 0.45 -19.22 -7.49
CA THR A 357 0.33 -17.76 -7.54
C THR A 357 0.31 -17.23 -6.12
N GLN A 358 1.21 -16.32 -5.79
CA GLN A 358 1.31 -15.69 -4.46
C GLN A 358 1.00 -14.20 -4.57
N GLY A 359 0.31 -13.64 -3.58
CA GLY A 359 -0.06 -12.22 -3.54
C GLY A 359 -0.56 -11.72 -2.20
#